data_AF-A0A942M285-F1
#
_entry.id   AF-A0A942M285-F1
#
_cell.length_a   1.000
_cell.length_b   1.000
_cell.length_c   1.000
_cell.angle_alpha   90.00
_cell.angle_beta   90.00
_cell.angle_gamma   90.00
#
_symmetry.space_group_name_H-M   'P 1'
#
loop_
_entity.id
_entity.type
_entity.pdbx_description
1 polymer ?
#
loop_
_entity_poly.entity_id
_entity_poly.type
_entity_poly.pdbx_seq_one_letter_code
_entity_poly.pdbx_strand_id
1 'polypeptide(L)'
;MAGSRLFNFVLAISLVMSNIMLMAGDLFVWIEVSGGKTNICEGQKLILVGNATDGSGEYVKHSWAGNMELAEFINDQVLTIDTKTPGQYSFEYSVWDNLENSASTKISINVKPLPNSRIESKRVFISKLIGKKYPVKIYLKHKKDIKSIDWYKNGEVIDSDDIFSIKVKSDGIYRAVVTSNNGCVSYSNAIVVQ
;
A
#
# COMPACT_ATOMS: atom_id res chain seq x y z
N MET A 1 -71.89 54.93 41.38
CA MET A 1 -72.04 53.46 41.39
C MET A 1 -71.67 52.96 40.00
N ALA A 2 -70.66 52.09 39.90
CA ALA A 2 -70.10 51.46 38.69
C ALA A 2 -69.49 52.42 37.63
N GLY A 3 -68.24 52.35 37.20
CA GLY A 3 -67.26 51.26 37.18
C GLY A 3 -67.11 50.72 35.76
N SER A 4 -66.17 51.23 34.97
CA SER A 4 -65.67 50.54 33.79
C SER A 4 -64.19 50.86 33.58
N ARG A 5 -63.43 49.80 33.28
CA ARG A 5 -62.00 49.66 33.50
C ARG A 5 -61.23 50.02 32.22
N LEU A 6 -60.12 50.76 32.39
CA LEU A 6 -59.09 50.90 31.36
C LEU A 6 -58.49 49.52 31.07
N PHE A 7 -58.71 49.00 29.87
CA PHE A 7 -58.05 47.79 29.38
C PHE A 7 -56.60 48.14 29.01
N ASN A 8 -55.67 47.87 29.92
CA ASN A 8 -54.25 47.83 29.57
C ASN A 8 -54.01 46.57 28.72
N PHE A 9 -53.77 46.76 27.42
CA PHE A 9 -53.20 45.71 26.57
C PHE A 9 -51.72 45.56 26.94
N VAL A 10 -51.42 44.65 27.86
CA VAL A 10 -50.06 44.14 28.05
C VAL A 10 -49.80 43.19 26.88
N LEU A 11 -49.04 43.65 25.89
CA LEU A 11 -48.53 42.79 24.83
C LEU A 11 -47.46 41.87 25.44
N ALA A 12 -47.87 40.67 25.85
CA ALA A 12 -46.93 39.63 26.27
C ALA A 12 -46.19 39.12 25.03
N ILE A 13 -45.01 39.65 24.78
CA ILE A 13 -44.07 39.08 23.81
C ILE A 13 -43.57 37.78 24.41
N SER A 14 -44.17 36.67 23.99
CA SER A 14 -43.67 35.33 24.25
C SER A 14 -42.33 35.17 23.53
N LEU A 15 -41.24 35.30 24.26
CA LEU A 15 -39.92 34.83 23.82
C LEU A 15 -39.99 33.30 23.80
N VAL A 16 -40.32 32.74 22.64
CA VAL A 16 -40.07 31.34 22.37
C VAL A 16 -38.55 31.20 22.36
N MET A 17 -37.96 30.73 23.46
CA MET A 17 -36.60 30.21 23.44
C MET A 17 -36.64 29.00 22.50
N SER A 18 -36.33 29.25 21.22
CA SER A 18 -36.05 28.17 20.28
C SER A 18 -34.84 27.45 20.83
N ASN A 19 -35.08 26.28 21.43
CA ASN A 19 -34.01 25.30 21.61
C ASN A 19 -33.60 24.88 20.21
N ILE A 20 -32.64 25.60 19.64
CA ILE A 20 -31.89 25.10 18.50
C ILE A 20 -31.13 23.90 19.07
N MET A 21 -31.63 22.70 18.79
CA MET A 21 -30.79 21.52 18.81
C MET A 21 -29.72 21.77 17.74
N LEU A 22 -28.54 22.24 18.16
CA LEU A 22 -27.35 22.17 17.34
C LEU A 22 -27.16 20.68 17.06
N MET A 23 -27.30 20.27 15.81
CA MET A 23 -26.93 18.91 15.40
C MET A 23 -25.48 18.73 15.84
N ALA A 24 -25.22 17.78 16.73
CA ALA A 24 -23.87 17.31 17.01
C ALA A 24 -23.22 16.99 15.66
N GLY A 25 -22.01 17.48 15.41
CA GLY A 25 -21.32 17.19 14.17
C GLY A 25 -21.04 15.69 14.11
N ASP A 26 -21.46 15.01 13.04
CA ASP A 26 -21.24 13.57 12.91
C ASP A 26 -19.73 13.26 12.98
N LEU A 27 -19.36 12.30 13.84
CA LEU A 27 -18.00 11.78 13.93
C LEU A 27 -17.59 11.20 12.57
N PHE A 28 -16.49 11.69 12.01
CA PHE A 28 -15.96 11.24 10.72
C PHE A 28 -14.59 10.60 10.89
N VAL A 29 -14.36 9.47 10.22
CA VAL A 29 -13.09 8.72 10.29
C VAL A 29 -12.60 8.33 8.90
N TRP A 30 -11.28 8.33 8.72
CA TRP A 30 -10.61 7.88 7.49
C TRP A 30 -9.28 7.20 7.81
N ILE A 31 -8.80 6.38 6.88
CA ILE A 31 -7.48 5.75 6.97
C ILE A 31 -6.57 6.34 5.91
N GLU A 32 -5.43 6.85 6.33
CA GLU A 32 -4.34 7.24 5.44
C GLU A 32 -3.33 6.10 5.30
N VAL A 33 -2.77 5.98 4.09
CA VAL A 33 -1.81 4.94 3.74
C VAL A 33 -0.51 5.60 3.33
N SER A 34 0.62 5.14 3.87
CA SER A 34 1.93 5.60 3.43
C SER A 34 2.09 5.42 1.91
N GLY A 35 2.34 6.51 1.19
CA GLY A 35 2.47 6.50 -0.28
C GLY A 35 1.15 6.48 -1.06
N GLY A 36 -0.01 6.53 -0.38
CA GLY A 36 -1.33 6.70 -1.00
C GLY A 36 -1.78 5.56 -1.90
N LYS A 37 -1.14 4.38 -1.83
CA LYS A 37 -1.43 3.23 -2.69
C LYS A 37 -1.82 2.02 -1.84
N THR A 38 -2.91 1.38 -2.22
CA THR A 38 -3.38 0.12 -1.62
C THR A 38 -2.96 -1.12 -2.42
N ASN A 39 -2.40 -0.94 -3.61
CA ASN A 39 -1.82 -2.01 -4.41
C ASN A 39 -0.30 -1.88 -4.38
N ILE A 40 0.34 -2.77 -3.63
CA ILE A 40 1.79 -2.73 -3.36
C ILE A 40 2.42 -4.07 -3.69
N CYS A 41 3.74 -4.10 -3.78
CA CYS A 41 4.51 -5.32 -3.93
C CYS A 41 4.90 -5.89 -2.57
N GLU A 42 5.08 -7.20 -2.54
CA GLU A 42 5.59 -7.96 -1.41
C GLU A 42 6.86 -7.32 -0.82
N GLY A 43 6.92 -7.25 0.51
CA GLY A 43 8.05 -6.71 1.27
C GLY A 43 8.14 -5.18 1.32
N GLN A 44 7.22 -4.44 0.69
CA GLN A 44 7.17 -2.97 0.84
C GLN A 44 6.65 -2.57 2.22
N LYS A 45 7.36 -1.68 2.91
CA LYS A 45 6.89 -1.12 4.19
C LYS A 45 5.60 -0.32 3.98
N LEU A 46 4.58 -0.64 4.78
CA LEU A 46 3.28 0.02 4.75
C LEU A 46 2.91 0.51 6.16
N ILE A 47 2.47 1.75 6.27
CA ILE A 47 1.97 2.37 7.49
C ILE A 47 0.52 2.79 7.24
N LEU A 48 -0.38 2.43 8.17
CA LEU A 48 -1.74 2.93 8.20
C LEU A 48 -1.88 3.91 9.36
N VAL A 49 -2.54 5.04 9.10
CA VAL A 49 -2.87 6.06 10.10
C VAL A 49 -4.38 6.23 10.12
N GLY A 50 -4.99 5.89 11.25
CA GLY A 50 -6.40 6.11 11.51
C GLY A 50 -6.60 7.53 12.00
N ASN A 51 -7.40 8.30 11.29
CA ASN A 51 -7.69 9.68 11.60
C ASN A 51 -9.18 9.84 11.90
N ALA A 52 -9.49 10.81 12.75
CA ALA A 52 -10.85 11.17 13.11
C ALA A 52 -11.00 12.70 13.21
N THR A 53 -12.20 13.19 12.91
CA THR A 53 -12.62 14.57 13.18
C THR A 53 -13.98 14.55 13.85
N ASP A 54 -14.14 15.37 14.87
CA ASP A 54 -15.36 15.54 15.66
C ASP A 54 -15.62 17.03 15.86
N GLY A 55 -16.90 17.42 15.87
CA GLY A 55 -17.36 18.78 16.14
C GLY A 55 -18.03 18.95 17.51
N SER A 56 -18.14 17.90 18.33
CA SER A 56 -18.99 17.89 19.54
C SER A 56 -18.47 17.15 20.78
N GLY A 57 -17.55 16.19 20.68
CA GLY A 57 -17.02 15.40 21.82
C GLY A 57 -15.49 15.29 21.89
N GLU A 58 -15.00 14.59 22.91
CA GLU A 58 -13.59 14.17 23.04
C GLU A 58 -13.45 12.67 22.74
N TYR A 59 -12.40 12.28 22.02
CA TYR A 59 -12.14 10.87 21.73
C TYR A 59 -11.76 10.10 22.99
N VAL A 60 -12.47 9.00 23.25
CA VAL A 60 -12.18 8.12 24.39
C VAL A 60 -11.54 6.79 23.98
N LYS A 61 -11.68 6.40 22.70
CA LYS A 61 -11.16 5.13 22.22
C LYS A 61 -10.90 5.13 20.72
N HIS A 62 -9.74 4.59 20.34
CA HIS A 62 -9.40 4.17 18.99
C HIS A 62 -9.26 2.64 18.94
N SER A 63 -9.68 2.00 17.86
CA SER A 63 -9.58 0.54 17.70
C SER A 63 -9.37 0.14 16.26
N TRP A 64 -8.63 -0.96 16.07
CA TRP A 64 -8.44 -1.61 14.78
C TRP A 64 -8.95 -3.05 14.79
N ALA A 65 -9.46 -3.51 13.65
CA ALA A 65 -9.90 -4.89 13.42
C ALA A 65 -9.54 -5.35 11.98
N GLY A 66 -9.72 -6.65 11.70
CA GLY A 66 -9.40 -7.27 10.41
C GLY A 66 -8.17 -8.17 10.49
N ASN A 67 -7.26 -8.04 9.52
CA ASN A 67 -6.01 -8.83 9.44
C ASN A 67 -4.93 -8.37 10.44
N MET A 68 -5.29 -8.29 11.72
CA MET A 68 -4.44 -7.72 12.77
C MET A 68 -3.23 -8.60 13.11
N GLU A 69 -3.20 -9.86 12.69
CA GLU A 69 -2.04 -10.75 12.76
C GLU A 69 -0.83 -10.24 11.96
N LEU A 70 -1.06 -9.34 11.00
CA LEU A 70 -0.01 -8.71 10.19
C LEU A 70 0.41 -7.34 10.73
N ALA A 71 -0.27 -6.83 11.74
CA ALA A 71 -0.11 -5.46 12.21
C ALA A 71 0.78 -5.37 13.44
N GLU A 72 1.66 -4.37 13.45
CA GLU A 72 2.43 -3.95 14.62
C GLU A 72 2.06 -2.50 14.96
N PHE A 73 1.54 -2.29 16.17
CA PHE A 73 1.11 -0.97 16.62
C PHE A 73 2.30 -0.10 17.00
N ILE A 74 2.33 1.13 16.49
CA ILE A 74 3.21 2.21 16.97
C ILE A 74 2.51 2.95 18.12
N ASN A 75 1.23 3.23 17.93
CA ASN A 75 0.29 3.72 18.94
C ASN A 75 -1.12 3.27 18.56
N ASP A 76 -2.15 3.73 19.26
CA ASP A 76 -3.56 3.37 19.03
C ASP A 76 -4.13 3.78 17.65
N GLN A 77 -3.56 4.81 17.03
CA GLN A 77 -3.98 5.31 15.71
C GLN A 77 -3.08 4.84 14.57
N VAL A 78 -1.85 4.42 14.84
CA VAL A 78 -0.82 4.16 13.83
C VAL A 78 -0.30 2.74 13.96
N LEU A 79 -0.33 2.01 12.85
CA LEU A 79 0.22 0.66 12.76
C LEU A 79 1.07 0.49 11.50
N THR A 80 1.99 -0.46 11.54
CA THR A 80 2.72 -0.95 10.37
C THR A 80 2.23 -2.34 9.99
N ILE A 81 2.27 -2.67 8.70
CA ILE A 81 1.79 -3.95 8.17
C ILE A 81 2.96 -4.77 7.63
N ASP A 82 3.07 -6.03 8.03
CA ASP A 82 3.93 -7.02 7.39
C ASP A 82 3.35 -7.42 6.03
N THR A 83 4.07 -7.10 4.96
CA THR A 83 3.68 -7.33 3.57
C THR A 83 4.53 -8.41 2.90
N LYS A 84 5.23 -9.26 3.67
CA LYS A 84 6.05 -10.37 3.13
C LYS A 84 5.23 -11.47 2.47
N THR A 85 3.94 -11.57 2.77
CA THR A 85 3.07 -12.56 2.15
C THR A 85 2.16 -11.86 1.15
N PRO A 86 2.14 -12.28 -0.13
CA PRO A 86 1.16 -11.80 -1.09
C PRO A 86 -0.26 -12.19 -0.69
N GLY A 87 -1.22 -11.29 -0.90
CA GLY A 87 -2.61 -11.51 -0.50
C GLY A 87 -3.44 -10.24 -0.54
N GLN A 88 -4.75 -10.40 -0.30
CA GLN A 88 -5.65 -9.28 -0.06
C GLN A 88 -5.98 -9.25 1.43
N TYR A 89 -5.79 -8.09 2.05
CA TYR A 89 -5.95 -7.88 3.48
C TYR A 89 -6.92 -6.72 3.72
N SER A 90 -7.73 -6.82 4.78
CA SER A 90 -8.70 -5.79 5.15
C SER A 90 -8.42 -5.30 6.57
N PHE A 91 -8.51 -4.00 6.74
CA PHE A 91 -8.39 -3.34 8.04
C PHE A 91 -9.59 -2.42 8.25
N GLU A 92 -10.12 -2.41 9.47
CA GLU A 92 -11.19 -1.53 9.91
C GLU A 92 -10.70 -0.69 11.08
N TYR A 93 -10.89 0.63 10.98
CA TYR A 93 -10.57 1.58 12.05
C TYR A 93 -11.85 2.16 12.60
N SER A 94 -11.97 2.19 13.93
CA SER A 94 -13.14 2.69 14.65
C SER A 94 -12.75 3.64 15.77
N VAL A 95 -13.58 4.66 15.98
CA VAL A 95 -13.41 5.66 17.05
C VAL A 95 -14.73 5.82 17.81
N TRP A 96 -14.62 6.04 19.12
CA TRP A 96 -15.72 6.40 20.02
C TRP A 96 -15.39 7.69 20.76
N ASP A 97 -16.38 8.55 20.96
CA ASP A 97 -16.27 9.76 21.78
C ASP A 97 -16.92 9.59 23.17
N ASN A 98 -16.78 10.60 24.02
CA ASN A 98 -17.37 10.66 25.36
C ASN A 98 -18.88 10.94 25.38
N LEU A 99 -19.50 11.12 24.22
CA LEU A 99 -20.94 11.29 24.03
C LEU A 99 -21.60 10.04 23.43
N GLU A 100 -20.88 8.91 23.43
CA GLU A 100 -21.30 7.61 22.91
C GLU A 100 -21.50 7.56 21.37
N ASN A 101 -21.03 8.57 20.64
CA ASN A 101 -20.98 8.49 19.19
C ASN A 101 -19.84 7.56 18.76
N SER A 102 -20.03 6.90 17.61
CA SER A 102 -19.00 6.06 17.03
C SER A 102 -19.02 6.11 15.51
N ALA A 103 -17.86 5.95 14.90
CA ALA A 103 -17.71 5.86 13.45
C ALA A 103 -16.63 4.84 13.10
N SER A 104 -16.79 4.18 11.95
CA SER A 104 -15.79 3.25 11.43
C SER A 104 -15.56 3.41 9.93
N THR A 105 -14.40 2.99 9.47
CA THR A 105 -14.03 2.97 8.06
C THR A 105 -13.14 1.78 7.75
N LYS A 106 -13.17 1.32 6.49
CA LYS A 106 -12.48 0.11 6.03
C LYS A 106 -11.52 0.43 4.90
N ILE A 107 -10.42 -0.31 4.86
CA ILE A 107 -9.48 -0.28 3.75
C ILE A 107 -9.05 -1.70 3.36
N SER A 108 -8.90 -1.92 2.06
CA SER A 108 -8.35 -3.17 1.51
C SER A 108 -6.97 -2.92 0.91
N ILE A 109 -6.00 -3.72 1.33
CA ILE A 109 -4.61 -3.71 0.83
C ILE A 109 -4.39 -4.97 0.00
N ASN A 110 -3.89 -4.80 -1.21
CA ASN A 110 -3.53 -5.88 -2.12
C ASN A 110 -2.00 -5.95 -2.26
N VAL A 111 -1.41 -6.96 -1.66
CA VAL A 111 0.02 -7.27 -1.74
C VAL A 111 0.27 -8.24 -2.89
N LYS A 112 0.97 -7.76 -3.90
CA LYS A 112 1.27 -8.49 -5.13
C LYS A 112 2.60 -9.23 -5.01
N PRO A 113 2.71 -10.48 -5.51
CA PRO A 113 3.96 -11.22 -5.46
C PRO A 113 5.04 -10.57 -6.33
N LEU A 114 6.29 -10.69 -5.89
CA LEU A 114 7.46 -10.36 -6.71
C LEU A 114 7.65 -11.40 -7.83
N PRO A 115 8.18 -11.00 -9.01
CA PRO A 115 8.56 -11.97 -10.03
C PRO A 115 9.72 -12.86 -9.58
N ASN A 116 9.74 -14.11 -10.02
CA ASN A 116 10.89 -14.98 -9.85
C ASN A 116 12.01 -14.55 -10.81
N SER A 117 13.03 -13.89 -10.25
CA SER A 117 14.14 -13.29 -10.99
C SER A 117 15.36 -14.21 -11.14
N ARG A 118 15.29 -15.49 -10.77
CA ARG A 118 16.46 -16.38 -10.79
C ARG A 118 16.98 -16.57 -12.22
N ILE A 119 18.24 -16.20 -12.44
CA ILE A 119 18.95 -16.45 -13.70
C ILE A 119 19.93 -17.61 -13.56
N GLU A 120 20.11 -18.34 -14.65
CA GLU A 120 21.05 -19.45 -14.79
C GLU A 120 21.91 -19.28 -16.04
N SER A 121 23.04 -19.97 -16.09
CA SER A 121 23.96 -19.93 -17.23
C SER A 121 24.24 -21.32 -17.77
N LYS A 122 24.33 -21.42 -19.10
CA LYS A 122 24.78 -22.62 -19.81
C LYS A 122 25.89 -22.25 -20.80
N ARG A 123 27.01 -22.96 -20.76
CA ARG A 123 28.05 -22.83 -21.80
C ARG A 123 27.50 -23.34 -23.13
N VAL A 124 27.70 -22.57 -24.18
CA VAL A 124 27.29 -22.95 -25.53
C VAL A 124 28.46 -23.64 -26.22
N PHE A 125 28.36 -24.95 -26.40
CA PHE A 125 29.36 -25.73 -27.13
C PHE A 125 29.23 -25.46 -28.63
N ILE A 126 30.30 -24.95 -29.23
CA ILE A 126 30.42 -24.79 -30.68
C ILE A 126 31.66 -25.58 -31.09
N SER A 127 31.46 -26.59 -31.94
CA SER A 127 32.47 -27.59 -32.33
C SER A 127 33.69 -27.04 -33.11
N LYS A 128 33.82 -25.71 -33.29
CA LYS A 128 34.80 -25.07 -34.19
C LYS A 128 35.64 -23.94 -33.59
N LEU A 129 35.71 -23.77 -32.26
CA LEU A 129 36.48 -22.68 -31.63
C LEU A 129 37.72 -23.22 -30.90
N ILE A 130 38.82 -23.41 -31.63
CA ILE A 130 40.15 -23.57 -31.03
C ILE A 130 40.63 -22.17 -30.62
N GLY A 131 40.82 -21.95 -29.31
CA GLY A 131 41.45 -20.73 -28.78
C GLY A 131 40.55 -19.51 -28.49
N LYS A 132 39.21 -19.59 -28.62
CA LYS A 132 38.29 -18.50 -28.21
C LYS A 132 37.45 -18.90 -27.00
N LYS A 133 37.14 -17.94 -26.12
CA LYS A 133 36.18 -18.15 -25.01
C LYS A 133 34.81 -18.53 -25.59
N TYR A 134 34.25 -19.65 -25.12
CA TYR A 134 32.92 -20.10 -25.52
C TYR A 134 31.86 -19.10 -25.06
N PRO A 135 30.86 -18.77 -25.89
CA PRO A 135 29.76 -17.94 -25.43
C PRO A 135 28.99 -18.63 -24.31
N VAL A 136 28.60 -17.86 -23.30
CA VAL A 136 27.72 -18.31 -22.22
C VAL A 136 26.33 -17.77 -22.52
N LYS A 137 25.33 -18.67 -22.53
CA LYS A 137 23.93 -18.26 -22.56
C LYS A 137 23.46 -18.08 -21.13
N ILE A 138 23.05 -16.87 -20.77
CA ILE A 138 22.39 -16.57 -19.50
C ILE A 138 20.90 -16.44 -19.78
N TYR A 139 20.06 -17.06 -18.97
CA TYR A 139 18.61 -17.05 -19.18
C TYR A 139 17.84 -17.00 -17.86
N LEU A 140 16.64 -16.43 -17.92
CA LEU A 140 15.70 -16.45 -16.79
C LEU A 140 15.11 -17.86 -16.64
N LYS A 141 15.21 -18.43 -15.44
CA LYS A 141 14.75 -19.80 -15.16
C LYS A 141 13.23 -19.93 -15.26
N HIS A 142 12.49 -18.94 -14.75
CA HIS A 142 11.03 -18.94 -14.70
C HIS A 142 10.48 -17.78 -15.51
N LYS A 143 9.63 -18.07 -16.51
CA LYS A 143 9.15 -17.06 -17.48
C LYS A 143 7.71 -16.61 -17.25
N LYS A 144 7.04 -17.16 -16.24
CA LYS A 144 5.62 -16.91 -15.96
C LYS A 144 5.44 -15.50 -15.38
N ASP A 145 4.37 -14.84 -15.79
CA ASP A 145 3.93 -13.54 -15.26
C ASP A 145 4.96 -12.40 -15.43
N ILE A 146 5.85 -12.51 -16.41
CA ILE A 146 6.89 -11.51 -16.72
C ILE A 146 6.41 -10.56 -17.82
N LYS A 147 6.56 -9.26 -17.57
CA LYS A 147 6.29 -8.17 -18.51
C LYS A 147 7.54 -7.74 -19.26
N SER A 148 8.65 -7.54 -18.56
CA SER A 148 9.92 -7.09 -19.14
C SER A 148 11.12 -7.53 -18.31
N ILE A 149 12.30 -7.56 -18.95
CA ILE A 149 13.58 -7.88 -18.32
C ILE A 149 14.64 -6.91 -18.86
N ASP A 150 15.29 -6.18 -17.96
CA ASP A 150 16.46 -5.38 -18.28
C ASP A 150 17.71 -6.16 -17.87
N TRP A 151 18.59 -6.42 -18.83
CA TRP A 151 19.84 -7.14 -18.61
C TRP A 151 20.97 -6.16 -18.32
N TYR A 152 21.83 -6.51 -17.37
CA TYR A 152 22.95 -5.67 -16.95
C TYR A 152 24.27 -6.42 -17.02
N LYS A 153 25.32 -5.72 -17.45
CA LYS A 153 26.72 -6.13 -17.33
C LYS A 153 27.49 -5.08 -16.54
N ASN A 154 28.10 -5.47 -15.42
CA ASN A 154 28.88 -4.57 -14.55
C ASN A 154 28.12 -3.31 -14.11
N GLY A 155 26.79 -3.38 -14.03
CA GLY A 155 25.92 -2.26 -13.65
C GLY A 155 25.38 -1.44 -14.82
N GLU A 156 25.83 -1.66 -16.06
CA GLU A 156 25.32 -1.00 -17.26
C GLU A 156 24.28 -1.88 -17.97
N VAL A 157 23.21 -1.26 -18.48
CA VAL A 157 22.17 -1.95 -19.26
C VAL A 157 22.77 -2.41 -20.58
N ILE A 158 22.42 -3.63 -21.00
CA ILE A 158 22.81 -4.21 -22.28
C ILE A 158 21.58 -4.70 -23.05
N ASP A 159 21.69 -4.69 -24.37
CA ASP A 159 20.65 -5.24 -25.25
C ASP A 159 20.60 -6.77 -25.14
N SER A 160 19.41 -7.32 -25.41
CA SER A 160 19.18 -8.76 -25.51
C SER A 160 18.59 -9.12 -26.87
N ASP A 161 19.04 -10.25 -27.42
CA ASP A 161 18.48 -10.82 -28.66
C ASP A 161 17.13 -11.52 -28.40
N ASP A 162 16.90 -11.94 -27.15
CA ASP A 162 15.70 -12.61 -26.67
C ASP A 162 15.38 -12.04 -25.28
N ILE A 163 14.12 -11.70 -25.01
CA ILE A 163 13.75 -11.05 -23.74
C ILE A 163 14.19 -11.90 -22.53
N PHE A 164 14.12 -13.23 -22.66
CA PHE A 164 14.43 -14.16 -21.58
C PHE A 164 15.89 -14.63 -21.55
N SER A 165 16.75 -14.20 -22.48
CA SER A 165 18.14 -14.64 -22.49
C SER A 165 19.11 -13.74 -23.24
N ILE A 166 20.35 -13.72 -22.76
CA ILE A 166 21.48 -13.05 -23.39
C ILE A 166 22.57 -14.07 -23.73
N LYS A 167 23.33 -13.79 -24.79
CA LYS A 167 24.51 -14.57 -25.17
C LYS A 167 25.75 -13.70 -25.02
N VAL A 168 26.59 -14.05 -24.06
CA VAL A 168 27.74 -13.22 -23.66
C VAL A 168 29.06 -13.90 -24.00
N LYS A 169 30.09 -13.11 -24.34
CA LYS A 169 31.42 -13.59 -24.77
C LYS A 169 32.57 -12.98 -23.97
N SER A 170 32.27 -12.05 -23.08
CA SER A 170 33.26 -11.28 -22.33
C SER A 170 33.01 -11.42 -20.84
N ASP A 171 34.09 -11.27 -20.10
CA ASP A 171 34.10 -11.37 -18.65
C ASP A 171 33.26 -10.25 -18.04
N GLY A 172 32.71 -10.52 -16.87
CA GLY A 172 31.90 -9.56 -16.14
C GLY A 172 30.88 -10.19 -15.22
N ILE A 173 30.19 -9.32 -14.51
CA ILE A 173 29.10 -9.66 -13.60
C ILE A 173 27.79 -9.33 -14.30
N TYR A 174 26.95 -10.34 -14.49
CA TYR A 174 25.67 -10.21 -15.16
C TYR A 174 24.52 -10.32 -14.17
N ARG A 175 23.52 -9.44 -14.33
CA ARG A 175 22.29 -9.40 -13.55
C ARG A 175 21.10 -9.09 -14.44
N ALA A 176 19.90 -9.34 -13.93
CA ALA A 176 18.64 -8.96 -14.56
C ALA A 176 17.76 -8.22 -13.55
N VAL A 177 17.05 -7.19 -14.02
CA VAL A 177 15.93 -6.57 -13.33
C VAL A 177 14.67 -7.05 -14.02
N VAL A 178 13.81 -7.75 -13.29
CA VAL A 178 12.63 -8.42 -13.85
C VAL A 178 11.38 -7.70 -13.37
N THR A 179 10.54 -7.27 -14.31
CA THR A 179 9.24 -6.65 -14.03
C THR A 179 8.12 -7.62 -14.37
N SER A 180 7.22 -7.90 -13.43
CA SER A 180 6.04 -8.74 -13.66
C SER A 180 4.86 -7.99 -14.28
N ASN A 181 3.90 -8.74 -14.82
CA ASN A 181 2.65 -8.21 -15.37
C ASN A 181 1.82 -7.40 -14.36
N ASN A 182 1.97 -7.70 -13.06
CA ASN A 182 1.30 -6.97 -11.98
C ASN A 182 2.01 -5.64 -11.60
N GLY A 183 3.16 -5.35 -12.21
CA GLY A 183 3.97 -4.13 -12.01
C GLY A 183 5.09 -4.24 -10.98
N CYS A 184 5.27 -5.39 -10.33
CA CYS A 184 6.32 -5.59 -9.33
C CYS A 184 7.69 -5.89 -9.94
N VAL A 185 8.75 -5.48 -9.24
CA VAL A 185 10.13 -5.54 -9.74
C VAL A 185 11.01 -6.32 -8.77
N SER A 186 11.80 -7.26 -9.30
CA SER A 186 12.79 -8.04 -8.54
C SER A 186 14.15 -8.08 -9.23
N TYR A 187 15.22 -8.15 -8.43
CA TYR A 187 16.59 -8.29 -8.88
C TYR A 187 17.01 -9.75 -8.88
N SER A 188 17.73 -10.18 -9.92
CA SER A 188 18.26 -11.53 -10.00
C SER A 188 19.47 -11.75 -9.08
N ASN A 189 19.86 -13.02 -8.94
CA ASN A 189 21.22 -13.36 -8.55
C ASN A 189 22.24 -12.85 -9.59
N ALA A 190 23.51 -12.74 -9.19
CA ALA A 190 24.60 -12.43 -10.11
C ALA A 190 25.18 -13.70 -10.75
N ILE A 191 25.60 -13.61 -12.01
CA ILE A 191 26.41 -14.63 -12.68
C ILE A 191 27.75 -13.99 -13.08
N VAL A 192 28.85 -14.59 -12.64
CA VAL A 192 30.21 -14.16 -12.98
C VAL A 192 30.69 -15.00 -14.16
N VAL A 193 31.11 -14.35 -15.25
CA VAL A 193 31.75 -14.99 -16.41
C VAL A 193 33.23 -14.63 -16.43
N GLN A 194 34.07 -15.65 -16.64
CA GLN A 194 35.53 -15.61 -16.74
C GLN A 194 36.00 -16.50 -17.88
#